data_AF-A0A2R5L0P6-F1
#
_entry.id   AF-A0A2R5L0P6-F1
#
_cell.length_a   1.000
_cell.length_b   1.000
_cell.length_c   1.000
_cell.angle_alpha   90.00
_cell.angle_beta   90.00
_cell.angle_gamma   90.00
#
_symmetry.space_group_name_H-M   'P 1'
#
loop_
_entity.id
_entity.type
_entity.pdbx_description
1 polymer ?
#
loop_
_entity_poly.entity_id
_entity_poly.type
_entity_poly.pdbx_seq_one_letter_code
_entity_poly.pdbx_strand_id
1 'polypeptide(L)'
;FNQFRFFLNMYFLVVAGSQFIDILQVGYRWTYWAPLVFVLLITMCKEAFDDFHRYLRDKEANSQIYERLTSFGYEPIPSSAIKVGDFILVHSNQRIPADMILFRTNIDNEGSIFIRTDQLDGETDWKLRKAIPSLQKLESSSDLMKMDATMIVAAPTDEIYEFTGNFANDSLDEDHVEPLSLDNTLWANTVVASGTVIGCVIYTGKDTRSVMNTVGAPLKVGILDLQVNRLAKILFVLMVLLG
;
A
#
# COMPACT_ATOMS: atom_id res chain seq x y z
N PHE A 1 -0.77 7.94 23.23
CA PHE A 1 -2.19 7.55 23.43
C PHE A 1 -2.41 6.04 23.31
N ASN A 2 -1.74 5.33 22.40
CA ASN A 2 -1.95 3.89 22.17
C ASN A 2 -1.47 2.95 23.31
N GLN A 3 -0.39 3.26 24.03
CA GLN A 3 0.10 2.43 25.14
C GLN A 3 -0.77 2.45 26.42
N PHE A 4 -1.67 3.44 26.55
CA PHE A 4 -2.61 3.57 27.69
C PHE A 4 -3.93 2.82 27.46
N ARG A 5 -4.09 2.11 26.33
CA ARG A 5 -5.26 1.28 26.06
C ARG A 5 -5.24 -0.04 26.85
N PHE A 6 -4.08 -0.43 27.37
CA PHE A 6 -3.95 -1.52 28.33
C PHE A 6 -4.28 -0.98 29.72
N PHE A 7 -5.40 -1.42 30.29
CA PHE A 7 -5.87 -0.96 31.59
C PHE A 7 -4.89 -1.33 32.72
N LEU A 8 -4.00 -2.31 32.51
CA LEU A 8 -2.87 -2.59 33.41
C LEU A 8 -1.88 -1.41 33.54
N ASN A 9 -1.49 -0.79 32.43
CA ASN A 9 -0.57 0.36 32.45
C ASN A 9 -1.24 1.59 33.09
N MET A 10 -2.53 1.78 32.82
CA MET A 10 -3.32 2.83 33.47
C MET A 10 -3.51 2.58 34.97
N TYR A 11 -3.74 1.33 35.37
CA TYR A 11 -3.82 0.92 36.77
C TYR A 11 -2.51 1.21 37.51
N PHE A 12 -1.37 0.75 36.98
CA PHE A 12 -0.07 1.05 37.58
C PHE A 12 0.24 2.55 37.61
N LEU A 13 -0.17 3.30 36.59
CA LEU A 13 -0.02 4.76 36.59
C LEU A 13 -0.84 5.42 37.70
N VAL A 14 -2.10 5.00 37.91
CA VAL A 14 -2.97 5.54 38.97
C VAL A 14 -2.42 5.16 40.35
N VAL A 15 -1.97 3.93 40.54
CA VAL A 15 -1.37 3.48 41.81
C VAL A 15 -0.03 4.18 42.08
N ALA A 16 0.82 4.36 41.06
CA ALA A 16 2.08 5.09 41.21
C ALA A 16 1.85 6.60 41.43
N GLY A 17 0.80 7.16 40.81
CA GLY A 17 0.37 8.54 41.00
C GLY A 17 -0.26 8.80 42.38
N SER A 18 -1.00 7.85 42.95
CA SER A 18 -1.59 8.00 44.29
C SER A 18 -0.54 8.11 45.40
N GLN A 19 0.69 7.62 45.17
CA GLN A 19 1.80 7.74 46.12
C GLN A 19 2.33 9.18 46.29
N PHE A 20 1.85 10.15 45.49
CA PHE A 20 2.12 11.58 45.71
C PHE A 20 1.17 12.22 46.74
N ILE A 21 0.12 11.51 47.17
CA ILE A 21 -0.80 11.97 48.20
C ILE A 21 -0.37 11.32 49.52
N ASP A 22 0.13 12.13 50.47
CA ASP A 22 0.70 11.63 51.73
C ASP A 22 -0.27 10.73 52.53
N ILE A 23 -1.58 10.99 52.44
CA ILE A 23 -2.65 10.20 53.10
C ILE A 23 -2.76 8.77 52.51
N LEU A 24 -2.38 8.59 51.24
CA LEU A 24 -2.50 7.32 50.51
C LEU A 24 -1.14 6.64 50.30
N GLN A 25 -0.06 7.20 50.84
CA GLN A 25 1.29 6.67 50.68
C GLN A 25 1.49 5.44 51.58
N VAL A 26 1.69 4.27 50.97
CA VAL A 26 1.86 3.00 51.71
C VAL A 26 3.34 2.62 51.88
N GLY A 27 4.22 3.10 50.98
CA GLY A 27 5.64 2.73 50.98
C GLY A 27 6.55 3.71 50.24
N TYR A 28 7.74 3.24 49.85
CA TYR A 28 8.70 4.04 49.08
C TYR A 28 8.22 4.24 47.63
N ARG A 29 8.14 5.48 47.16
CA ARG A 29 7.63 5.82 45.81
C ARG A 29 8.31 5.04 44.67
N TRP A 30 9.61 4.75 44.82
CA TRP A 30 10.39 4.02 43.82
C TRP A 30 9.88 2.60 43.55
N THR A 31 9.30 1.90 44.54
CA THR A 31 8.82 0.52 44.36
C THR A 31 7.62 0.44 43.41
N TYR A 32 6.91 1.54 43.20
CA TYR A 32 5.75 1.62 42.31
C TYR A 32 6.13 2.15 40.92
N TRP A 33 7.04 3.13 40.86
CA TRP A 33 7.49 3.72 39.61
C TRP A 33 8.48 2.83 38.85
N ALA A 34 9.35 2.09 39.55
CA ALA A 34 10.38 1.28 38.89
C ALA A 34 9.81 0.18 37.97
N PRO A 35 8.84 -0.66 38.39
CA PRO A 35 8.25 -1.67 37.50
C PRO A 35 7.49 -1.06 36.32
N LEU A 36 6.78 0.06 36.54
CA LEU A 36 6.05 0.77 35.49
C LEU A 36 7.00 1.28 34.40
N VAL A 37 8.06 1.98 34.81
CA VAL A 37 9.07 2.51 33.88
C VAL A 37 9.75 1.38 33.11
N PHE A 38 10.09 0.29 33.78
CA PHE A 38 10.73 -0.87 33.15
C PHE A 38 9.85 -1.49 32.05
N VAL A 39 8.57 -1.75 32.33
CA VAL A 39 7.62 -2.33 31.36
C VAL A 39 7.37 -1.38 30.19
N LEU A 40 7.19 -0.08 30.45
CA LEU A 40 7.01 0.91 29.40
C LEU A 40 8.24 1.01 28.49
N LEU A 41 9.44 1.00 29.08
CA LEU A 41 10.70 1.06 28.33
C LEU A 41 10.86 -0.14 27.41
N ILE A 42 10.64 -1.37 27.91
CA ILE A 42 10.70 -2.58 27.08
C ILE A 42 9.69 -2.51 25.93
N THR A 43 8.47 -2.07 26.22
CA THR A 43 7.39 -1.97 25.21
C THR A 43 7.76 -0.97 24.12
N MET A 44 8.23 0.23 24.51
CA MET A 44 8.69 1.25 23.58
C MET A 44 9.89 0.77 22.74
N CYS A 45 10.86 0.08 23.34
CA CYS A 45 12.00 -0.47 22.62
C CYS A 45 11.58 -1.51 21.57
N LYS A 46 10.63 -2.39 21.92
CA LYS A 46 10.09 -3.39 20.99
C LYS A 46 9.34 -2.73 19.82
N GLU A 47 8.43 -1.80 20.12
CA GLU A 47 7.68 -1.06 19.09
C GLU A 47 8.64 -0.30 18.15
N ALA A 48 9.67 0.35 18.70
CA ALA A 48 10.69 1.04 17.91
C ALA A 48 11.48 0.08 17.01
N PHE A 49 11.82 -1.12 17.49
CA PHE A 49 12.49 -2.15 16.70
C PHE A 49 11.61 -2.66 15.55
N ASP A 50 10.34 -2.96 15.83
CA ASP A 50 9.38 -3.43 14.83
C ASP A 50 9.11 -2.35 13.75
N ASP A 51 8.97 -1.09 14.16
CA ASP A 51 8.81 0.05 13.26
C ASP A 51 10.06 0.28 12.40
N PHE A 52 11.27 0.12 12.96
CA PHE A 52 12.51 0.22 12.19
C PHE A 52 12.61 -0.86 11.10
N HIS A 53 12.24 -2.10 11.42
CA HIS A 53 12.20 -3.17 10.43
C HIS A 53 11.12 -2.96 9.37
N ARG A 54 9.98 -2.35 9.71
CA ARG A 54 8.99 -1.93 8.71
C ARG A 54 9.57 -0.87 7.77
N TYR A 55 10.20 0.16 8.33
CA TYR A 55 10.84 1.22 7.53
C TYR A 55 11.88 0.68 6.54
N LEU A 56 12.72 -0.28 6.95
CA LEU A 56 13.69 -0.89 6.04
C LEU A 56 13.03 -1.62 4.86
N ARG A 57 11.97 -2.39 5.12
CA ARG A 57 11.20 -3.10 4.07
C ARG A 57 10.52 -2.13 3.12
N ASP A 58 9.92 -1.06 3.66
CA ASP A 58 9.27 -0.03 2.85
C ASP A 58 10.31 0.70 1.97
N LYS A 59 11.50 0.98 2.51
CA LYS A 59 12.59 1.60 1.75
C LYS A 59 13.07 0.70 0.62
N GLU A 60 13.21 -0.60 0.86
CA GLU A 60 13.59 -1.57 -0.16
C GLU A 60 12.56 -1.62 -1.30
N ALA A 61 11.27 -1.74 -0.98
CA ALA A 61 10.19 -1.73 -1.96
C ALA A 61 10.15 -0.42 -2.78
N ASN A 62 10.37 0.72 -2.13
CA ASN A 62 10.38 2.04 -2.78
C ASN A 62 11.67 2.36 -3.56
N SER A 63 12.68 1.50 -3.48
CA SER A 63 13.96 1.66 -4.19
C SER A 63 14.09 0.69 -5.38
N GLN A 64 13.08 -0.12 -5.65
CA GLN A 64 13.08 -1.03 -6.79
C GLN A 64 13.16 -0.24 -8.10
N ILE A 65 14.07 -0.65 -8.99
CA ILE A 65 14.31 0.03 -10.27
C ILE A 65 13.34 -0.49 -11.34
N TYR A 66 12.79 0.44 -12.11
CA TYR A 66 11.93 0.24 -13.27
C TYR A 66 12.50 0.99 -14.47
N GLU A 67 12.04 0.66 -15.67
CA GLU A 67 12.46 1.33 -16.91
C GLU A 67 11.36 2.28 -17.37
N ARG A 68 11.67 3.58 -17.40
CA ARG A 68 10.78 4.60 -17.95
C ARG A 68 11.13 4.85 -19.41
N LEU A 69 10.12 4.84 -20.28
CA LEU A 69 10.26 5.24 -21.67
C LEU A 69 10.36 6.77 -21.77
N THR A 70 11.36 7.23 -22.51
CA THR A 70 11.61 8.64 -22.82
C THR A 70 11.80 8.80 -24.33
N SER A 71 11.83 10.03 -24.83
CA SER A 71 12.09 10.31 -26.26
C SER A 71 13.45 9.80 -26.76
N PHE A 72 14.39 9.51 -25.85
CA PHE A 72 15.74 9.04 -26.16
C PHE A 72 15.93 7.53 -25.88
N GLY A 73 14.88 6.83 -25.45
CA GLY A 73 14.94 5.40 -25.09
C GLY A 73 14.51 5.15 -23.65
N TYR A 74 14.99 4.06 -23.06
CA TYR A 74 14.62 3.67 -21.70
C TYR A 74 15.63 4.21 -20.67
N GLU A 75 15.11 4.77 -19.59
CA GLU A 75 15.88 5.29 -18.47
C GLU A 75 15.51 4.55 -17.17
N PRO A 76 16.50 4.09 -16.38
CA PRO A 76 16.21 3.47 -15.08
C PRO A 76 15.71 4.51 -14.08
N ILE A 77 14.58 4.23 -13.43
CA ILE A 77 13.97 5.08 -12.41
C ILE A 77 13.59 4.25 -11.18
N PRO A 78 13.83 4.73 -9.94
CA PRO A 78 13.30 4.05 -8.75
C PRO A 78 11.78 4.19 -8.68
N SER A 79 11.11 3.18 -8.11
CA SER A 79 9.64 3.14 -7.97
C SER A 79 9.09 4.37 -7.24
N SER A 80 9.82 4.90 -6.26
CA SER A 80 9.47 6.13 -5.54
C SER A 80 9.48 7.42 -6.39
N ALA A 81 10.11 7.43 -7.56
CA ALA A 81 10.18 8.59 -8.45
C ALA A 81 9.20 8.53 -9.62
N ILE A 82 8.44 7.44 -9.76
CA ILE A 82 7.40 7.27 -10.79
C ILE A 82 6.27 8.29 -10.55
N LYS A 83 5.83 8.95 -11.63
CA LYS A 83 4.77 9.96 -11.61
C LYS A 83 3.65 9.58 -12.60
N VAL A 84 2.48 10.19 -12.37
CA VAL A 84 1.36 10.11 -13.32
C VAL A 84 1.81 10.64 -14.69
N GLY A 85 1.47 9.91 -15.75
CA GLY A 85 1.89 10.17 -17.12
C GLY A 85 3.23 9.55 -17.53
N ASP A 86 4.00 8.96 -16.59
CA ASP A 86 5.18 8.20 -16.98
C ASP A 86 4.77 6.92 -17.73
N PHE A 87 5.53 6.59 -18.77
CA PHE A 87 5.42 5.32 -19.48
C PHE A 87 6.42 4.33 -18.90
N ILE A 88 5.94 3.27 -18.27
CA ILE A 88 6.80 2.28 -17.59
C ILE A 88 6.79 0.97 -18.36
N LEU A 89 8.00 0.47 -18.66
CA LEU A 89 8.23 -0.87 -19.18
C LEU A 89 8.33 -1.85 -18.00
N VAL A 90 7.47 -2.87 -18.01
CA VAL A 90 7.44 -3.93 -16.99
C VAL A 90 7.65 -5.28 -17.66
N HIS A 91 8.58 -6.06 -17.12
CA HIS A 91 8.98 -7.36 -17.65
C HIS A 91 8.16 -8.51 -17.03
N SER A 92 8.23 -9.69 -17.64
CA SER A 92 7.61 -10.91 -17.10
C SER A 92 8.12 -11.20 -15.68
N ASN A 93 7.20 -11.65 -14.82
CA ASN A 93 7.41 -11.90 -13.40
C ASN A 93 7.81 -10.67 -12.57
N GLN A 94 7.67 -9.47 -13.13
CA GLN A 94 7.84 -8.22 -12.39
C GLN A 94 6.48 -7.70 -11.90
N ARG A 95 6.51 -7.06 -10.73
CA ARG A 95 5.33 -6.37 -10.18
C ARG A 95 5.09 -5.07 -10.93
N ILE A 96 3.83 -4.73 -11.09
CA ILE A 96 3.43 -3.42 -11.61
C ILE A 96 3.59 -2.38 -10.49
N PRO A 97 4.32 -1.27 -10.72
CA PRO A 97 4.71 -0.34 -9.65
C PRO A 97 3.62 0.67 -9.24
N ALA A 98 2.67 0.92 -10.11
CA ALA A 98 1.62 1.93 -9.97
C ALA A 98 0.38 1.48 -10.76
N ASP A 99 -0.77 2.13 -10.60
CA ASP A 99 -1.91 1.81 -11.46
C ASP A 99 -1.67 2.41 -12.85
N MET A 100 -1.75 1.58 -13.89
CA MET A 100 -1.43 1.96 -15.27
C MET A 100 -2.51 1.51 -16.25
N ILE A 101 -2.54 2.15 -17.42
CA ILE A 101 -3.26 1.66 -18.60
C ILE A 101 -2.27 1.00 -19.54
N LEU A 102 -2.62 -0.20 -20.02
CA LEU A 102 -1.84 -1.00 -20.94
C LEU A 102 -1.85 -0.36 -22.33
N PHE A 103 -0.69 0.12 -22.77
CA PHE A 103 -0.53 0.78 -24.06
C PHE A 103 -0.06 -0.20 -25.11
N ARG A 104 0.96 -1.02 -24.77
CA ARG A 104 1.53 -2.01 -25.68
C ARG A 104 2.04 -3.24 -24.95
N THR A 105 2.06 -4.36 -25.65
CA THR A 105 2.75 -5.60 -25.25
C THR A 105 3.56 -6.16 -26.42
N ASN A 106 4.60 -6.95 -26.11
CA ASN A 106 5.47 -7.56 -27.12
C ASN A 106 5.12 -9.02 -27.47
N ILE A 107 4.05 -9.58 -26.90
CA ILE A 107 3.71 -11.00 -27.07
C ILE A 107 3.04 -11.24 -28.43
N ASP A 108 2.01 -10.46 -28.73
CA ASP A 108 1.14 -10.66 -29.87
C ASP A 108 0.73 -9.33 -30.51
N ASN A 109 0.34 -9.39 -31.78
CA ASN A 109 -0.18 -8.20 -32.48
C ASN A 109 -1.60 -7.81 -32.01
N GLU A 110 -2.28 -8.69 -31.26
CA GLU A 110 -3.60 -8.42 -30.69
C GLU A 110 -3.53 -7.61 -29.39
N GLY A 111 -2.35 -7.52 -28.76
CA GLY A 111 -2.16 -6.69 -27.58
C GLY A 111 -2.64 -7.36 -26.29
N SER A 112 -2.71 -8.69 -26.24
CA SER A 112 -3.25 -9.41 -25.10
C SER A 112 -2.16 -9.84 -24.13
N ILE A 113 -2.43 -9.72 -22.83
CA ILE A 113 -1.52 -10.19 -21.79
C ILE A 113 -2.26 -10.70 -20.56
N PHE A 114 -1.62 -11.61 -19.83
CA PHE A 114 -2.12 -12.10 -18.56
C PHE A 114 -1.40 -11.43 -17.40
N ILE A 115 -2.17 -11.00 -16.41
CA ILE A 115 -1.66 -10.58 -15.10
C ILE A 115 -2.17 -11.51 -14.01
N ARG A 116 -1.38 -11.69 -12.96
CA ARG A 116 -1.80 -12.37 -11.74
C ARG A 116 -2.20 -11.34 -10.69
N THR A 117 -3.38 -11.51 -10.11
CA THR A 117 -3.95 -10.59 -9.11
C THR A 117 -4.01 -11.17 -7.71
N ASP A 118 -3.30 -12.29 -7.46
CA ASP A 118 -3.30 -13.03 -6.19
C ASP A 118 -3.00 -12.17 -4.96
N GLN A 119 -2.29 -11.07 -5.14
CA GLN A 119 -1.92 -10.14 -4.07
C GLN A 119 -2.97 -9.07 -3.79
N LEU A 120 -3.93 -8.88 -4.70
CA LEU A 120 -4.96 -7.84 -4.63
C LEU A 120 -6.31 -8.40 -4.15
N ASP A 121 -6.75 -9.54 -4.70
CA ASP A 121 -8.04 -10.17 -4.40
C ASP A 121 -7.94 -11.60 -3.86
N GLY A 122 -6.73 -12.20 -3.88
CA GLY A 122 -6.53 -13.59 -3.45
C GLY A 122 -6.92 -14.63 -4.51
N GLU A 123 -7.31 -14.20 -5.71
CA GLU A 123 -7.60 -15.12 -6.83
C GLU A 123 -6.29 -15.59 -7.47
N THR A 124 -6.17 -16.90 -7.72
CA THR A 124 -5.00 -17.49 -8.39
C THR A 124 -5.09 -17.47 -9.90
N ASP A 125 -6.24 -17.06 -10.43
CA ASP A 125 -6.52 -17.10 -11.87
C ASP A 125 -5.80 -15.96 -12.60
N TRP A 126 -5.39 -16.28 -13.83
CA TRP A 126 -4.80 -15.29 -14.73
C TRP A 126 -5.91 -14.39 -15.28
N LYS A 127 -5.74 -13.08 -15.17
CA LYS A 127 -6.66 -12.09 -15.73
C LYS A 127 -6.11 -11.58 -17.05
N LEU A 128 -6.90 -11.74 -18.11
CA LEU A 128 -6.59 -11.21 -19.43
C LEU A 128 -6.76 -9.69 -19.43
N ARG A 129 -5.75 -8.99 -19.96
CA ARG A 129 -5.72 -7.56 -20.21
C ARG A 129 -5.41 -7.30 -21.67
N LYS A 130 -5.93 -6.21 -22.23
CA LYS A 130 -5.77 -5.84 -23.63
C LYS A 130 -5.27 -4.42 -23.77
N ALA A 131 -4.25 -4.28 -24.61
CA ALA A 131 -3.73 -2.99 -25.01
C ALA A 131 -4.77 -2.22 -25.82
N ILE A 132 -4.61 -0.90 -25.85
CA ILE A 132 -5.42 -0.02 -26.69
C ILE A 132 -5.16 -0.40 -28.17
N PRO A 133 -6.19 -0.81 -28.94
CA PRO A 133 -6.01 -1.31 -30.31
C PRO A 133 -5.26 -0.37 -31.25
N SER A 134 -5.48 0.94 -31.16
CA SER A 134 -4.76 1.93 -31.97
C SER A 134 -3.27 1.97 -31.65
N LEU A 135 -2.90 1.84 -30.37
CA LEU A 135 -1.51 1.94 -29.90
C LEU A 135 -0.71 0.65 -30.15
N GLN A 136 -1.37 -0.50 -30.12
CA GLN A 136 -0.71 -1.77 -30.43
C GLN A 136 -0.24 -1.85 -31.89
N LYS A 137 -0.90 -1.11 -32.80
CA LYS A 137 -0.54 -1.04 -34.24
C LYS A 137 0.70 -0.20 -34.53
N LEU A 138 1.19 0.58 -33.57
CA LEU A 138 2.40 1.39 -33.76
C LEU A 138 3.61 0.50 -34.00
N GLU A 139 4.57 0.94 -34.81
CA GLU A 139 5.75 0.12 -35.11
C GLU A 139 6.73 0.10 -33.94
N SER A 140 6.97 1.26 -33.31
CA SER A 140 7.94 1.40 -32.22
C SER A 140 7.32 1.93 -30.92
N SER A 141 7.83 1.49 -29.78
CA SER A 141 7.46 2.07 -28.48
C SER A 141 7.81 3.56 -28.42
N SER A 142 8.88 3.99 -29.09
CA SER A 142 9.27 5.39 -29.16
C SER A 142 8.23 6.29 -29.85
N ASP A 143 7.33 5.72 -30.65
CA ASP A 143 6.25 6.49 -31.29
C ASP A 143 5.19 6.92 -30.29
N LEU A 144 5.08 6.23 -29.14
CA LEU A 144 4.23 6.65 -28.02
C LEU A 144 4.65 8.03 -27.48
N MET A 145 5.94 8.37 -27.56
CA MET A 145 6.47 9.66 -27.11
C MET A 145 6.29 10.80 -28.13
N LYS A 146 5.90 10.47 -29.37
CA LYS A 146 5.69 11.45 -30.45
C LYS A 146 4.21 11.78 -30.67
N MET A 147 3.34 10.94 -30.10
CA MET A 147 1.91 11.04 -30.24
C MET A 147 1.36 12.14 -29.32
N ASP A 148 0.47 12.95 -29.87
CA ASP A 148 -0.40 13.82 -29.08
C ASP A 148 -1.72 13.08 -28.79
N ALA A 149 -2.02 12.89 -27.52
CA ALA A 149 -3.16 12.11 -27.07
C ALA A 149 -3.61 12.52 -25.68
N THR A 150 -4.92 12.42 -25.46
CA THR A 150 -5.56 12.75 -24.20
C THR A 150 -6.20 11.50 -23.60
N MET A 151 -5.92 11.24 -22.32
CA MET A 151 -6.58 10.19 -21.55
C MET A 151 -7.38 10.81 -20.40
N ILE A 152 -8.67 10.52 -20.36
CA ILE A 152 -9.58 10.98 -19.31
C ILE A 152 -10.02 9.75 -18.52
N VAL A 153 -9.67 9.70 -17.24
CA VAL A 153 -10.02 8.60 -16.33
C VAL A 153 -10.80 9.14 -15.13
N ALA A 154 -11.58 8.28 -14.48
CA ALA A 154 -12.32 8.64 -13.27
C ALA A 154 -11.37 9.02 -12.11
N ALA A 155 -11.93 9.54 -11.01
CA ALA A 155 -11.16 9.70 -9.78
C ALA A 155 -10.76 8.31 -9.20
N PRO A 156 -9.68 8.22 -8.41
CA PRO A 156 -9.29 6.97 -7.76
C PRO A 156 -10.41 6.41 -6.87
N THR A 157 -10.67 5.11 -6.99
CA THR A 157 -11.64 4.35 -6.16
C THR A 157 -10.98 3.09 -5.62
N ASP A 158 -11.53 2.51 -4.55
CA ASP A 158 -11.10 1.21 -4.01
C ASP A 158 -11.73 0.01 -4.74
N GLU A 159 -12.66 0.25 -5.67
CA GLU A 159 -13.29 -0.80 -6.46
C GLU A 159 -12.35 -1.40 -7.52
N ILE A 160 -11.79 -2.58 -7.25
CA ILE A 160 -10.79 -3.24 -8.12
C ILE A 160 -11.37 -3.81 -9.43
N TYR A 161 -12.68 -4.02 -9.50
CA TYR A 161 -13.39 -4.63 -10.63
C TYR A 161 -14.14 -3.62 -11.52
N GLU A 162 -14.12 -2.34 -11.17
CA GLU A 162 -14.76 -1.29 -11.95
C GLU A 162 -13.72 -0.32 -12.48
N PHE A 163 -13.73 0.01 -13.76
CA PHE A 163 -12.90 1.09 -14.30
C PHE A 163 -13.55 1.64 -15.56
N THR A 164 -13.52 2.96 -15.71
CA THR A 164 -13.99 3.65 -16.91
C THR A 164 -13.07 4.81 -17.21
N GLY A 165 -12.71 4.93 -18.48
CA GLY A 165 -11.99 6.07 -19.01
C GLY A 165 -12.19 6.18 -20.51
N ASN A 166 -11.61 7.20 -21.10
CA ASN A 166 -11.60 7.43 -22.53
C ASN A 166 -10.18 7.79 -22.95
N PHE A 167 -9.78 7.28 -24.11
CA PHE A 167 -8.53 7.60 -24.76
C PHE A 167 -8.83 8.25 -26.12
N ALA A 168 -8.26 9.41 -26.38
CA ALA A 168 -8.35 10.11 -27.65
C ALA A 168 -6.94 10.32 -28.19
N ASN A 169 -6.73 10.00 -29.46
CA ASN A 169 -5.45 10.18 -30.14
C ASN A 169 -5.60 11.22 -31.25
N ASP A 170 -5.24 12.46 -30.91
CA ASP A 170 -5.37 13.63 -31.79
C ASP A 170 -4.48 13.50 -33.04
N SER A 171 -3.51 12.59 -33.03
CA SER A 171 -2.58 12.36 -34.15
C SER A 171 -3.09 11.37 -35.21
N LEU A 172 -4.04 10.50 -34.85
CA LEU A 172 -4.59 9.49 -35.76
C LEU A 172 -5.95 9.89 -36.32
N ASP A 173 -6.83 10.48 -35.50
CA ASP A 173 -8.17 10.92 -35.89
C ASP A 173 -8.75 11.84 -34.79
N GLU A 174 -8.98 13.13 -35.07
CA GLU A 174 -9.41 14.14 -34.07
C GLU A 174 -10.73 13.79 -33.36
N ASP A 175 -11.58 12.96 -33.97
CA ASP A 175 -12.90 12.56 -33.43
C ASP A 175 -12.95 11.11 -32.90
N HIS A 176 -11.86 10.33 -32.98
CA HIS A 176 -11.88 8.94 -32.53
C HIS A 176 -11.54 8.80 -31.05
N VAL A 177 -12.57 8.55 -30.24
CA VAL A 177 -12.45 8.24 -28.81
C VAL A 177 -12.61 6.74 -28.57
N GLU A 178 -11.59 6.11 -28.02
CA GLU A 178 -11.60 4.71 -27.60
C GLU A 178 -11.97 4.61 -26.12
N PRO A 179 -13.06 3.89 -25.76
CA PRO A 179 -13.42 3.69 -24.36
C PRO A 179 -12.43 2.73 -23.70
N LEU A 180 -11.99 3.09 -22.49
CA LEU A 180 -11.16 2.26 -21.62
C LEU A 180 -12.04 1.59 -20.57
N SER A 181 -11.81 0.29 -20.39
CA SER A 181 -12.49 -0.53 -19.39
C SER A 181 -11.48 -1.21 -18.46
N LEU A 182 -11.98 -2.02 -17.53
CA LEU A 182 -11.15 -2.86 -16.67
C LEU A 182 -10.12 -3.68 -17.46
N ASP A 183 -10.43 -4.12 -18.68
CA ASP A 183 -9.54 -4.93 -19.51
C ASP A 183 -8.28 -4.19 -19.94
N ASN A 184 -8.27 -2.86 -19.92
CA ASN A 184 -7.11 -2.06 -20.31
C ASN A 184 -6.18 -1.75 -19.14
N THR A 185 -6.48 -2.22 -17.93
CA THR A 185 -5.85 -1.76 -16.70
C THR A 185 -4.77 -2.70 -16.17
N LEU A 186 -3.77 -2.13 -15.50
CA LEU A 186 -2.69 -2.84 -14.82
C LEU A 186 -2.60 -2.28 -13.40
N TRP A 187 -3.08 -3.04 -12.42
CA TRP A 187 -3.11 -2.58 -11.02
C TRP A 187 -1.76 -2.73 -10.34
N ALA A 188 -1.42 -1.78 -9.48
CA ALA A 188 -0.24 -1.83 -8.63
C ALA A 188 -0.20 -3.16 -7.85
N ASN A 189 1.01 -3.70 -7.66
CA ASN A 189 1.29 -4.98 -7.01
C ASN A 189 0.80 -6.25 -7.71
N THR A 190 0.07 -6.16 -8.83
CA THR A 190 -0.18 -7.32 -9.71
C THR A 190 1.08 -7.69 -10.48
N VAL A 191 1.15 -8.94 -10.97
CA VAL A 191 2.37 -9.49 -11.61
C VAL A 191 2.11 -9.79 -13.07
N VAL A 192 2.99 -9.33 -13.95
CA VAL A 192 2.94 -9.66 -15.38
C VAL A 192 3.34 -11.12 -15.60
N ALA A 193 2.51 -11.91 -16.27
CA ALA A 193 2.75 -13.34 -16.45
C ALA A 193 3.93 -13.63 -17.41
N SER A 194 3.87 -13.05 -18.60
CA SER A 194 4.79 -13.33 -19.71
C SER A 194 5.03 -12.07 -20.54
N GLY A 195 6.09 -12.07 -21.36
CA GLY A 195 6.42 -10.93 -22.22
C GLY A 195 6.80 -9.65 -21.46
N THR A 196 6.53 -8.52 -22.09
CA THR A 196 6.78 -7.19 -21.55
C THR A 196 5.62 -6.27 -21.89
N VAL A 197 5.28 -5.36 -20.97
CA VAL A 197 4.23 -4.35 -21.17
C VAL A 197 4.78 -2.97 -21.05
N ILE A 198 4.22 -2.05 -21.83
CA ILE A 198 4.37 -0.62 -21.64
C ILE A 198 3.02 -0.11 -21.17
N GLY A 199 3.02 0.50 -19.99
CA GLY A 199 1.82 1.12 -19.41
C GLY A 199 2.03 2.61 -19.15
N CYS A 200 0.98 3.39 -19.32
CA CYS A 200 0.94 4.79 -18.89
C CYS A 200 0.38 4.86 -17.46
N VAL A 201 1.11 5.48 -16.54
CA VAL A 201 0.74 5.57 -15.13
C VAL A 201 -0.43 6.54 -14.94
N ILE A 202 -1.52 6.09 -14.33
CA ILE A 202 -2.72 6.89 -14.05
C ILE A 202 -2.85 7.28 -12.57
N TYR A 203 -2.47 6.40 -11.65
CA TYR A 203 -2.48 6.70 -10.21
C TYR A 203 -1.19 6.21 -9.54
N THR A 204 -0.71 6.94 -8.54
CA THR A 204 0.54 6.64 -7.82
C THR A 204 0.35 6.68 -6.31
N GLY A 205 1.20 5.94 -5.58
CA GLY A 205 1.22 5.97 -4.12
C GLY A 205 -0.14 5.65 -3.49
N LYS A 206 -0.66 6.61 -2.71
CA LYS A 206 -1.90 6.46 -1.93
C LYS A 206 -3.17 6.35 -2.78
N ASP A 207 -3.10 6.80 -4.02
CA ASP A 207 -4.23 6.79 -4.95
C ASP A 207 -4.32 5.45 -5.71
N THR A 208 -3.33 4.56 -5.53
CA THR A 208 -3.41 3.22 -6.13
C THR A 208 -4.45 2.36 -5.42
N ARG A 209 -5.17 1.55 -6.20
CA ARG A 209 -6.21 0.64 -5.67
C ARG A 209 -5.69 -0.30 -4.62
N SER A 210 -4.46 -0.80 -4.79
CA SER A 210 -3.81 -1.68 -3.82
C SER A 210 -3.64 -0.99 -2.46
N VAL A 211 -3.27 0.29 -2.44
CA VAL A 211 -3.13 1.06 -1.19
C VAL A 211 -4.48 1.48 -0.63
N MET A 212 -5.45 1.85 -1.48
CA MET A 212 -6.81 2.18 -1.03
C MET A 212 -7.52 0.97 -0.40
N ASN A 213 -7.25 -0.24 -0.87
CA ASN A 213 -7.74 -1.49 -0.26
C ASN A 213 -6.91 -1.96 0.94
N THR A 214 -5.81 -1.28 1.26
CA THR A 214 -5.03 -1.61 2.44
C THR A 214 -5.70 -1.00 3.67
N VAL A 215 -6.25 -1.85 4.53
CA VAL A 215 -6.72 -1.40 5.85
C VAL A 215 -5.51 -0.93 6.65
N GLY A 216 -5.57 0.33 7.10
CA GLY A 216 -4.53 0.90 7.96
C GLY A 216 -4.21 -0.05 9.11
N ALA A 217 -2.92 -0.36 9.31
CA ALA A 217 -2.48 -1.42 10.21
C ALA A 217 -3.15 -1.28 11.59
N PRO A 218 -4.13 -2.14 11.94
CA PRO A 218 -4.74 -2.05 13.24
C PRO A 218 -3.68 -2.42 14.28
N LEU A 219 -3.69 -1.75 15.42
CA LEU A 219 -2.91 -2.18 16.57
C LEU A 219 -3.39 -3.57 16.96
N LYS A 220 -2.58 -4.58 16.62
CA LYS A 220 -2.87 -5.98 16.94
C LYS A 220 -2.69 -6.16 18.44
N VAL A 221 -3.81 -6.31 19.15
CA VAL A 221 -3.82 -6.65 20.57
C VAL A 221 -3.97 -8.16 20.69
N GLY A 222 -3.11 -8.82 21.47
CA GLY A 222 -3.18 -10.25 21.68
C GLY A 222 -4.42 -10.65 22.49
N ILE A 223 -4.93 -11.86 22.26
CA ILE A 223 -6.02 -12.45 23.07
C ILE A 223 -5.57 -12.55 24.54
N LEU A 224 -4.31 -12.91 24.79
CA LEU A 224 -3.73 -12.92 26.13
C LEU A 224 -3.73 -11.54 26.78
N ASP A 225 -3.40 -10.49 26.02
CA ASP A 225 -3.43 -9.13 26.55
C ASP A 225 -4.85 -8.73 26.98
N LEU A 226 -5.86 -9.11 26.19
CA LEU A 226 -7.28 -8.91 26.55
C LEU A 226 -7.68 -9.68 27.81
N GLN A 227 -7.22 -10.93 27.97
CA GLN A 227 -7.48 -11.75 29.15
C GLN A 227 -6.82 -11.17 30.41
N VAL A 228 -5.54 -10.78 30.32
CA VAL A 228 -4.80 -10.10 31.39
C VAL A 228 -5.54 -8.82 31.78
N ASN A 229 -6.01 -8.05 30.79
CA ASN A 229 -6.75 -6.83 31.01
C ASN A 229 -8.10 -7.06 31.73
N ARG A 230 -8.79 -8.17 31.42
CA ARG A 230 -10.04 -8.57 32.10
C ARG A 230 -9.79 -8.99 33.54
N LEU A 231 -8.76 -9.80 33.79
CA LEU A 231 -8.38 -10.22 35.14
C LEU A 231 -7.98 -9.02 36.01
N ALA A 232 -7.20 -8.09 35.45
CA ALA A 232 -6.83 -6.86 36.15
C ALA A 232 -8.05 -6.04 36.58
N LYS A 233 -9.08 -5.93 35.74
CA LYS A 233 -10.34 -5.23 36.09
C LYS A 233 -11.07 -5.91 37.24
N ILE A 234 -11.15 -7.25 37.22
CA ILE A 234 -11.80 -8.02 38.29
C ILE A 234 -11.06 -7.81 39.61
N LEU A 235 -9.72 -7.94 39.60
CA LEU A 235 -8.89 -7.72 40.78
C LEU A 235 -9.04 -6.29 41.33
N PHE A 236 -9.12 -5.29 40.45
CA PHE A 236 -9.34 -3.90 40.85
C PHE A 236 -10.68 -3.70 41.56
N VAL A 237 -11.77 -4.22 40.99
CA VAL A 237 -13.10 -4.13 41.61
C VAL A 237 -13.12 -4.84 42.96
N LEU A 238 -12.50 -6.02 43.04
CA LEU A 238 -12.42 -6.80 44.27
C LEU A 238 -11.62 -6.07 45.36
N MET A 239 -10.51 -5.40 44.99
CA MET A 239 -9.74 -4.56 45.91
C MET A 239 -10.57 -3.40 46.46
N VAL A 240 -11.35 -2.71 45.63
CA VAL A 240 -12.21 -1.60 46.05
C VAL A 240 -13.37 -2.06 46.94
N LEU A 241 -13.85 -3.30 46.78
CA LEU A 241 -14.92 -3.84 47.62
C LEU A 241 -14.44 -4.37 48.98
N LEU A 242 -13.18 -4.81 49.06
CA LEU A 242 -12.58 -5.38 50.28
C LEU A 242 -11.80 -4.36 51.12
N GLY A 243 -11.37 -3.25 50.53
CA GLY A 243 -10.71 -2.13 51.21
C GLY A 243 -11.69 -1.06 51.65
#